data_AF-A0A7W1UZM4-F1
#
_entry.id   AF-A0A7W1UZM4-F1
#
_cell.length_a   1.000
_cell.length_b   1.000
_cell.length_c   1.000
_cell.angle_alpha   90.00
_cell.angle_beta   90.00
_cell.angle_gamma   90.00
#
_symmetry.space_group_name_H-M   'P 1'
#
loop_
_entity.id
_entity.type
_entity.pdbx_description
1 polymer ?
#
loop_
_entity_poly.entity_id
_entity_poly.type
_entity_poly.pdbx_seq_one_letter_code
_entity_poly.pdbx_strand_id
1 'polypeptide(L)'
;MVNNKGEKIDEWIIDYKLSTYEEYDLSGNRGSRIEYQDGKCFIFHYPEFAVLEPEFRKRYFNTPIELTIDLKERKVINFTGKFPEYFQEKEYYVFNSTRALNKKKLIYSFANDNDLYVYNQGIEKISVKSNFFEQSPTFDYHQYAFDYKKIEQYLVENFRYDIISFDPFRKQYYRVCLHKTNYENSNGTINKFVDKPFSIMVLDEKFNLIKEVVFPKAEFDFTKIFVVKEGLMFSKSHPMKNDEFIKFAVYEL
;
A
#
# COMPACT_ATOMS: atom_id res chain seq x y z
N MET A 1 13.55 -3.65 22.02
CA MET A 1 12.97 -2.39 22.55
C MET A 1 14.08 -1.40 22.82
N VAL A 2 13.91 -0.15 22.38
CA VAL A 2 14.85 0.95 22.65
C VAL A 2 14.12 2.09 23.36
N ASN A 3 14.79 2.79 24.27
CA ASN A 3 14.19 3.96 24.93
C ASN A 3 14.35 5.23 24.08
N ASN A 4 13.86 6.35 24.61
CA ASN A 4 13.97 7.67 23.96
C ASN A 4 15.41 8.21 23.85
N LYS A 5 16.40 7.56 24.47
CA LYS A 5 17.83 7.85 24.30
C LYS A 5 18.51 6.92 23.29
N GLY A 6 17.78 5.98 22.70
CA GLY A 6 18.32 4.95 21.80
C GLY A 6 18.99 3.79 22.54
N GLU A 7 18.85 3.69 23.86
CA GLU A 7 19.47 2.61 24.64
C GLU A 7 18.61 1.33 24.52
N LYS A 8 19.26 0.18 24.32
CA LYS A 8 18.59 -1.12 24.27
C LYS A 8 18.05 -1.47 25.66
N ILE A 9 16.73 -1.59 25.77
CA ILE A 9 16.04 -1.97 27.02
C ILE A 9 15.80 -3.48 27.08
N ASP A 10 15.50 -4.09 25.93
CA ASP A 10 15.03 -5.47 25.87
C ASP A 10 15.25 -6.01 24.46
N GLU A 11 15.53 -7.30 24.34
CA GLU A 11 15.86 -8.00 23.11
C GLU A 11 15.31 -9.42 23.18
N TRP A 12 14.72 -9.87 22.08
CA TRP A 12 14.14 -11.19 21.98
C TRP A 12 14.18 -11.66 20.54
N ILE A 13 14.17 -12.97 20.39
CA ILE A 13 14.11 -13.65 19.11
C ILE A 13 12.73 -14.26 18.99
N ILE A 14 12.08 -14.03 17.85
CA ILE A 14 10.87 -14.75 17.47
C ILE A 14 11.35 -15.92 16.62
N ASP A 15 11.47 -17.09 17.24
CA ASP A 15 11.88 -18.31 16.55
C ASP A 15 10.69 -18.84 15.74
N TYR A 16 10.54 -18.31 14.53
CA TYR A 16 9.48 -18.70 13.61
C TYR A 16 9.97 -18.75 12.17
N LYS A 17 9.73 -19.89 11.52
CA LYS A 17 10.04 -20.09 10.10
C LYS A 17 8.78 -19.85 9.26
N LEU A 18 8.68 -18.68 8.63
CA LEU A 18 7.54 -18.30 7.77
C LEU A 18 7.28 -19.27 6.64
N SER A 19 8.36 -19.78 6.04
CA SER A 19 8.30 -20.81 5.03
C SER A 19 9.68 -21.42 4.84
N THR A 20 9.86 -22.29 3.85
CA THR A 20 11.12 -23.00 3.59
C THR A 20 12.31 -22.11 3.24
N TYR A 21 12.13 -20.80 3.00
CA TYR A 21 13.21 -19.87 2.69
C TYR A 21 14.04 -19.46 3.91
N GLU A 22 15.23 -18.95 3.64
CA GLU A 22 16.23 -18.59 4.65
C GLU A 22 16.15 -17.11 5.05
N GLU A 23 15.56 -16.22 4.24
CA GLU A 23 15.55 -14.77 4.53
C GLU A 23 14.21 -14.12 4.11
N TYR A 24 13.44 -13.67 5.10
CA TYR A 24 12.30 -12.75 4.92
C TYR A 24 12.59 -11.49 5.71
N ASP A 25 12.30 -10.34 5.11
CA ASP A 25 12.31 -9.08 5.85
C ASP A 25 10.92 -8.78 6.41
N LEU A 26 10.89 -8.37 7.68
CA LEU A 26 9.71 -7.88 8.35
C LEU A 26 9.66 -6.36 8.19
N SER A 27 8.88 -5.90 7.22
CA SER A 27 8.87 -4.50 6.83
C SER A 27 7.47 -3.90 6.94
N GLY A 28 7.43 -2.59 7.16
CA GLY A 28 6.27 -1.77 6.86
C GLY A 28 6.51 -1.04 5.56
N ASN A 29 5.48 -0.83 4.76
CA ASN A 29 5.52 0.08 3.63
C ASN A 29 4.55 1.26 3.85
N ARG A 30 4.59 2.25 2.96
CA ARG A 30 3.76 3.47 3.09
C ARG A 30 2.27 3.16 3.24
N GLY A 31 1.76 2.17 2.51
CA GLY A 31 0.36 1.78 2.50
C GLY A 31 0.01 0.66 3.48
N SER A 32 0.99 -0.10 3.98
CA SER A 32 0.83 -1.16 4.98
C SER A 32 1.92 -1.00 6.04
N ARG A 33 1.71 -0.03 6.93
CA ARG A 33 2.68 0.27 7.99
C ARG A 33 2.67 -0.84 9.03
N ILE A 34 3.75 -0.95 9.79
CA ILE A 34 3.72 -1.73 11.02
C ILE A 34 2.71 -1.08 11.96
N GLU A 35 1.66 -1.80 12.31
CA GLU A 35 0.62 -1.28 13.22
C GLU A 35 0.58 -2.10 14.51
N TYR A 36 0.34 -1.40 15.61
CA TYR A 36 0.17 -1.99 16.91
C TYR A 36 -1.24 -1.73 17.43
N GLN A 37 -1.95 -2.79 17.82
CA GLN A 37 -3.24 -2.69 18.47
C GLN A 37 -3.38 -3.79 19.53
N ASP A 38 -3.80 -3.42 20.74
CA ASP A 38 -4.15 -4.36 21.82
C ASP A 38 -3.08 -5.43 22.11
N GLY A 39 -1.79 -5.03 22.16
CA GLY A 39 -0.69 -5.96 22.42
C GLY A 39 -0.16 -6.69 21.18
N LYS A 40 -0.80 -6.50 20.02
CA LYS A 40 -0.49 -7.23 18.78
C LYS A 40 0.12 -6.31 17.74
N CYS A 41 1.10 -6.83 17.03
CA CYS A 41 1.78 -6.16 15.93
C CYS A 41 1.40 -6.82 14.61
N PHE A 42 0.93 -6.03 13.63
CA PHE A 42 0.56 -6.46 12.28
C PHE A 42 1.66 -6.03 11.31
N ILE A 43 2.37 -7.00 10.76
CA ILE A 43 3.59 -6.79 9.98
C ILE A 43 3.51 -7.55 8.66
N PHE A 44 3.85 -6.86 7.58
CA PHE A 44 4.05 -7.44 6.27
C PHE A 44 5.40 -8.16 6.21
N HIS A 45 5.45 -9.30 5.52
CA HIS A 45 6.72 -9.95 5.21
C HIS A 45 7.02 -9.80 3.73
N TYR A 46 8.21 -9.28 3.43
CA TYR A 46 8.66 -9.06 2.06
C TYR A 46 9.64 -10.16 1.67
N PRO A 47 9.43 -10.81 0.51
CA PRO A 47 10.40 -11.76 0.01
C PRO A 47 11.50 -10.97 -0.70
N GLU A 48 12.68 -10.86 -0.11
CA GLU A 48 13.76 -10.05 -0.67
C GLU A 48 14.10 -10.43 -2.13
N PHE A 49 13.96 -11.73 -2.49
CA PHE A 49 14.25 -12.24 -3.84
C PHE A 49 13.18 -13.16 -4.45
N ALA A 50 12.10 -13.51 -3.74
CA ALA A 50 11.20 -14.57 -4.20
C ALA A 50 10.38 -14.22 -5.46
N VAL A 51 10.34 -12.96 -5.89
CA VAL A 51 9.52 -12.54 -7.04
C VAL A 51 10.23 -12.64 -8.39
N LEU A 52 11.54 -12.94 -8.41
CA LEU A 52 12.33 -13.05 -9.64
C LEU A 52 12.27 -14.45 -10.28
N GLU A 53 11.96 -15.47 -9.49
CA GLU A 53 11.89 -16.86 -9.94
C GLU A 53 10.42 -17.35 -9.92
N PRO A 54 9.88 -17.92 -11.01
CA PRO A 54 8.45 -18.27 -11.13
C PRO A 54 7.97 -19.21 -10.02
N GLU A 55 8.76 -20.22 -9.70
CA GLU A 55 8.45 -21.18 -8.64
C GLU A 55 8.38 -20.51 -7.27
N PHE A 56 9.26 -19.55 -7.01
CA PHE A 56 9.26 -18.82 -5.75
C PHE A 56 8.12 -17.81 -5.68
N ARG A 57 7.83 -17.14 -6.79
CA ARG A 57 6.71 -16.21 -6.94
C ARG A 57 5.38 -16.91 -6.67
N LYS A 58 5.17 -18.08 -7.28
CA LYS A 58 3.96 -18.90 -7.07
C LYS A 58 3.81 -19.32 -5.61
N ARG A 59 4.90 -19.70 -4.94
CA ARG A 59 4.87 -20.03 -3.50
C ARG A 59 4.57 -18.82 -2.64
N TYR A 60 5.21 -17.67 -2.93
CA TYR A 60 4.99 -16.43 -2.19
C TYR A 60 3.52 -16.00 -2.20
N PHE A 61 2.86 -16.00 -3.37
CA PHE A 61 1.44 -15.65 -3.45
C PHE A 61 0.48 -16.68 -2.85
N ASN A 62 0.99 -17.85 -2.43
CA ASN A 62 0.26 -18.81 -1.61
C ASN A 62 0.52 -18.63 -0.09
N THR A 63 1.45 -17.77 0.29
CA THR A 63 1.64 -17.40 1.70
C THR A 63 0.64 -16.32 2.13
N PRO A 64 0.32 -16.25 3.43
CA PRO A 64 -0.47 -15.14 3.97
C PRO A 64 0.22 -13.79 3.71
N ILE A 65 -0.51 -12.69 3.69
CA ILE A 65 0.09 -11.36 3.44
C ILE A 65 0.92 -10.91 4.66
N GLU A 66 0.42 -11.18 5.87
CA GLU A 66 0.94 -10.58 7.09
C GLU A 66 1.00 -11.56 8.25
N LEU A 67 1.92 -11.26 9.17
CA LEU A 67 2.06 -11.88 10.47
C LEU A 67 1.38 -11.02 11.53
N THR A 68 0.76 -11.69 12.49
CA THR A 68 0.39 -11.08 13.77
C THR A 68 1.29 -11.60 14.87
N ILE A 69 2.06 -10.70 15.46
CA ILE A 69 2.97 -11.00 16.57
C ILE A 69 2.32 -10.50 17.87
N ASP A 70 2.20 -11.38 18.85
CA ASP A 70 1.88 -10.99 20.22
C ASP A 70 3.18 -10.55 20.91
N LEU A 71 3.26 -9.27 21.29
CA LEU A 71 4.49 -8.73 21.88
C LEU A 71 4.66 -9.11 23.36
N LYS A 72 3.60 -9.51 24.05
CA LYS A 72 3.67 -9.98 25.43
C LYS A 72 4.21 -11.42 25.45
N GLU A 73 3.65 -12.26 24.59
CA GLU A 73 4.03 -13.67 24.46
C GLU A 73 5.26 -13.87 23.57
N ARG A 74 5.69 -12.83 22.84
CA ARG A 74 6.85 -12.80 21.94
C ARG A 74 6.81 -13.91 20.87
N LYS A 75 5.62 -14.14 20.31
CA LYS A 75 5.39 -15.21 19.33
C LYS A 75 4.47 -14.77 18.20
N VAL A 76 4.63 -15.40 17.03
CA VAL A 76 3.64 -15.30 15.95
C VAL A 76 2.40 -16.06 16.40
N ILE A 77 1.26 -15.38 16.42
CA ILE A 77 -0.03 -15.95 16.88
C ILE A 77 -1.05 -16.11 15.76
N ASN A 78 -0.87 -15.43 14.63
CA ASN A 78 -1.78 -15.54 13.51
C ASN A 78 -1.13 -15.13 12.18
N PHE A 79 -1.76 -15.58 11.10
CA PHE A 79 -1.47 -15.16 9.74
C PHE A 79 -2.73 -14.53 9.15
N THR A 80 -2.59 -13.35 8.55
CA THR A 80 -3.74 -12.63 8.02
C THR A 80 -3.50 -12.23 6.58
N GLY A 81 -4.59 -12.18 5.81
CA GLY A 81 -4.52 -11.82 4.39
C GLY A 81 -4.20 -13.01 3.49
N LYS A 82 -4.72 -12.97 2.28
CA LYS A 82 -4.34 -13.84 1.16
C LYS A 82 -4.18 -12.96 -0.07
N PHE A 83 -3.18 -13.23 -0.88
CA PHE A 83 -3.06 -12.57 -2.17
C PHE A 83 -4.22 -12.99 -3.09
N PRO A 84 -4.72 -12.08 -3.94
CA PRO A 84 -5.62 -12.43 -5.03
C PRO A 84 -5.05 -13.54 -5.90
N GLU A 85 -5.91 -14.50 -6.31
CA GLU A 85 -5.49 -15.67 -7.09
C GLU A 85 -4.78 -15.30 -8.39
N TYR A 86 -5.16 -14.16 -9.00
CA TYR A 86 -4.55 -13.71 -10.26
C TYR A 86 -3.04 -13.44 -10.15
N PHE A 87 -2.48 -13.18 -8.96
CA PHE A 87 -1.04 -12.99 -8.81
C PHE A 87 -0.24 -14.29 -9.08
N GLN A 88 -0.90 -15.45 -9.06
CA GLN A 88 -0.29 -16.73 -9.42
C GLN A 88 -0.18 -16.94 -10.93
N GLU A 89 -0.99 -16.22 -11.71
CA GLU A 89 -1.06 -16.37 -13.17
C GLU A 89 -0.47 -15.16 -13.91
N LYS A 90 -0.52 -13.99 -13.28
CA LYS A 90 -0.14 -12.71 -13.87
C LYS A 90 0.91 -12.00 -13.04
N GLU A 91 1.89 -11.47 -13.74
CA GLU A 91 2.96 -10.69 -13.14
C GLU A 91 2.61 -9.21 -13.15
N TYR A 92 2.69 -8.56 -12.01
CA TYR A 92 2.53 -7.11 -11.87
C TYR A 92 3.69 -6.58 -11.05
N TYR A 93 4.26 -5.44 -11.46
CA TYR A 93 5.38 -4.83 -10.74
C TYR A 93 5.00 -4.47 -9.30
N VAL A 94 3.74 -4.03 -9.11
CA VAL A 94 3.19 -3.69 -7.80
C VAL A 94 2.25 -4.81 -7.34
N PHE A 95 2.74 -5.63 -6.43
CA PHE A 95 1.97 -6.71 -5.81
C PHE A 95 1.69 -6.48 -4.32
N ASN A 96 2.42 -5.56 -3.68
CA ASN A 96 2.20 -5.21 -2.28
C ASN A 96 0.79 -4.66 -2.08
N SER A 97 0.08 -5.22 -1.10
CA SER A 97 -1.18 -4.64 -0.63
C SER A 97 -0.91 -3.35 0.14
N THR A 98 -1.94 -2.49 0.16
CA THR A 98 -2.11 -1.44 1.16
C THR A 98 -3.18 -1.88 2.15
N ARG A 99 -3.13 -1.36 3.37
CA ARG A 99 -3.96 -1.81 4.48
C ARG A 99 -4.55 -0.63 5.25
N ALA A 100 -5.81 -0.79 5.62
CA ALA A 100 -6.44 0.02 6.66
C ALA A 100 -6.91 -0.90 7.79
N LEU A 101 -6.63 -0.50 9.02
CA LEU A 101 -7.15 -1.14 10.22
C LEU A 101 -8.12 -0.19 10.90
N ASN A 102 -9.31 -0.70 11.22
CA ASN A 102 -10.13 -0.12 12.27
C ASN A 102 -10.31 -1.15 13.38
N LYS A 103 -10.84 -0.74 14.54
CA LYS A 103 -10.98 -1.59 15.74
C LYS A 103 -11.67 -2.95 15.50
N LYS A 104 -12.37 -3.15 14.39
CA LYS A 104 -13.16 -4.34 14.06
C LYS A 104 -12.73 -5.07 12.79
N LYS A 105 -12.15 -4.36 11.83
CA LYS A 105 -11.92 -4.87 10.47
C LYS A 105 -10.49 -4.56 10.02
N LEU A 106 -9.87 -5.54 9.37
CA LEU A 106 -8.65 -5.36 8.61
C LEU A 106 -9.01 -5.35 7.12
N ILE A 107 -8.55 -4.35 6.38
CA ILE A 107 -8.91 -4.17 4.97
C ILE A 107 -7.64 -4.16 4.14
N TYR A 108 -7.59 -4.99 3.10
CA TYR A 108 -6.55 -4.92 2.08
C TYR A 108 -7.07 -4.36 0.76
N SER A 109 -6.24 -3.55 0.13
CA SER A 109 -6.44 -2.98 -1.21
C SER A 109 -5.21 -3.28 -2.06
N PHE A 110 -5.43 -3.84 -3.25
CA PHE A 110 -4.37 -4.15 -4.22
C PHE A 110 -4.37 -3.17 -5.38
N ALA A 111 -3.18 -2.92 -5.94
CA ALA A 111 -2.94 -1.90 -6.96
C ALA A 111 -3.80 -2.04 -8.21
N ASN A 112 -4.03 -3.28 -8.66
CA ASN A 112 -4.72 -3.60 -9.91
C ASN A 112 -6.00 -4.41 -9.68
N ASP A 113 -6.64 -4.25 -8.50
CA ASP A 113 -7.89 -4.94 -8.16
C ASP A 113 -8.94 -3.92 -7.68
N ASN A 114 -10.14 -3.98 -8.26
CA ASN A 114 -11.26 -3.15 -7.82
C ASN A 114 -11.75 -3.55 -6.44
N ASP A 115 -11.47 -4.77 -6.01
CA ASP A 115 -12.05 -5.32 -4.81
C ASP A 115 -11.20 -4.99 -3.57
N LEU A 116 -11.92 -4.69 -2.48
CA LEU A 116 -11.38 -4.63 -1.14
C LEU A 116 -11.58 -6.00 -0.48
N TYR A 117 -10.55 -6.44 0.24
CA TYR A 117 -10.58 -7.70 0.98
C TYR A 117 -10.71 -7.38 2.47
N VAL A 118 -11.91 -7.57 3.01
CA VAL A 118 -12.30 -7.17 4.36
C VAL A 118 -12.30 -8.38 5.27
N TYR A 119 -11.47 -8.35 6.29
CA TYR A 119 -11.31 -9.40 7.27
C TYR A 119 -12.00 -9.01 8.58
N ASN A 120 -13.06 -9.75 8.92
CA ASN A 120 -13.82 -9.63 10.17
C ASN A 120 -14.52 -10.96 10.48
N GLN A 121 -13.94 -11.79 11.35
CA GLN A 121 -14.39 -13.18 11.62
C GLN A 121 -14.46 -14.12 10.39
N GLY A 122 -14.05 -13.62 9.22
CA GLY A 122 -14.10 -14.25 7.91
C GLY A 122 -13.55 -13.26 6.87
N ILE A 123 -13.65 -13.61 5.58
CA ILE A 123 -13.19 -12.76 4.47
C ILE A 123 -14.38 -12.38 3.61
N GLU A 124 -14.59 -11.08 3.41
CA GLU A 124 -15.56 -10.52 2.48
C GLU A 124 -14.81 -9.79 1.37
N LYS A 125 -15.21 -10.03 0.12
CA LYS A 125 -14.70 -9.34 -1.06
C LYS A 125 -15.74 -8.30 -1.49
N ILE A 126 -15.38 -7.02 -1.46
CA ILE A 126 -16.31 -5.92 -1.78
C ILE A 126 -15.77 -5.14 -2.97
N SER A 127 -16.53 -5.09 -4.07
CA SER A 127 -16.10 -4.41 -5.28
C SER A 127 -16.30 -2.90 -5.18
N VAL A 128 -15.20 -2.14 -5.31
CA VAL A 128 -15.19 -0.67 -5.19
C VAL A 128 -14.34 -0.09 -6.31
N LYS A 129 -14.97 0.12 -7.46
CA LYS A 129 -14.31 0.56 -8.70
C LYS A 129 -14.25 2.09 -8.83
N SER A 130 -13.07 2.63 -9.13
CA SER A 130 -12.84 4.02 -9.53
C SER A 130 -13.41 4.29 -10.92
N ASN A 131 -13.87 5.51 -11.16
CA ASN A 131 -14.27 5.98 -12.48
C ASN A 131 -13.10 6.04 -13.47
N PHE A 132 -11.86 6.05 -12.98
CA PHE A 132 -10.62 6.09 -13.77
C PHE A 132 -9.94 4.73 -13.88
N PHE A 133 -10.55 3.66 -13.35
CA PHE A 133 -9.96 2.33 -13.38
C PHE A 133 -9.72 1.86 -14.81
N GLU A 134 -8.48 1.45 -15.04
CA GLU A 134 -8.07 0.72 -16.22
C GLU A 134 -7.21 -0.46 -15.80
N GLN A 135 -7.40 -1.61 -16.44
CA GLN A 135 -6.61 -2.78 -16.13
C GLN A 135 -5.18 -2.55 -16.62
N SER A 136 -4.24 -2.48 -15.67
CA SER A 136 -2.82 -2.42 -15.98
C SER A 136 -2.36 -3.71 -16.70
N PRO A 137 -1.43 -3.61 -17.66
CA PRO A 137 -0.80 -4.76 -18.28
C PRO A 137 0.10 -5.50 -17.29
N THR A 138 0.46 -6.73 -17.62
CA THR A 138 1.47 -7.47 -16.86
C THR A 138 2.86 -6.84 -16.99
N PHE A 139 3.74 -7.13 -16.05
CA PHE A 139 5.13 -6.71 -16.05
C PHE A 139 6.04 -7.93 -16.08
N ASP A 140 6.91 -8.02 -17.08
CA ASP A 140 7.87 -9.12 -17.22
C ASP A 140 9.07 -8.88 -16.28
N TYR A 141 9.08 -9.57 -15.13
CA TYR A 141 10.18 -9.45 -14.18
C TYR A 141 11.48 -10.05 -14.71
N HIS A 142 11.40 -11.12 -15.51
CA HIS A 142 12.58 -11.77 -16.07
C HIS A 142 13.37 -10.84 -16.97
N GLN A 143 12.66 -10.03 -17.74
CA GLN A 143 13.29 -9.10 -18.67
C GLN A 143 13.68 -7.77 -18.01
N TYR A 144 12.86 -7.26 -17.07
CA TYR A 144 12.95 -5.85 -16.65
C TYR A 144 13.12 -5.62 -15.14
N ALA A 145 13.34 -6.66 -14.32
CA ALA A 145 13.44 -6.50 -12.85
C ALA A 145 14.49 -5.47 -12.38
N PHE A 146 15.53 -5.23 -13.18
CA PHE A 146 16.60 -4.27 -12.88
C PHE A 146 16.67 -3.10 -13.87
N ASP A 147 15.71 -3.00 -14.79
CA ASP A 147 15.59 -1.85 -15.69
C ASP A 147 14.75 -0.75 -15.02
N TYR A 148 15.43 0.10 -14.25
CA TYR A 148 14.79 1.21 -13.53
C TYR A 148 13.99 2.15 -14.44
N LYS A 149 14.38 2.31 -15.71
CA LYS A 149 13.64 3.14 -16.67
C LYS A 149 12.32 2.47 -17.03
N LYS A 150 12.34 1.17 -17.33
CA LYS A 150 11.12 0.39 -17.62
C LYS A 150 10.20 0.28 -16.42
N ILE A 151 10.76 0.14 -15.23
CA ILE A 151 10.01 0.16 -13.97
C ILE A 151 9.30 1.50 -13.78
N GLU A 152 10.03 2.62 -13.89
CA GLU A 152 9.44 3.95 -13.73
C GLU A 152 8.38 4.22 -14.81
N GLN A 153 8.67 3.86 -16.06
CA GLN A 153 7.70 3.93 -17.16
C GLN A 153 6.43 3.15 -16.82
N TYR A 154 6.55 1.89 -16.36
CA TYR A 154 5.41 1.08 -15.96
C TYR A 154 4.60 1.71 -14.81
N LEU A 155 5.28 2.27 -13.80
CA LEU A 155 4.62 2.93 -12.68
C LEU A 155 3.86 4.20 -13.10
N VAL A 156 4.38 4.94 -14.08
CA VAL A 156 3.79 6.19 -14.59
C VAL A 156 2.65 5.95 -15.57
N GLU A 157 2.80 4.98 -16.48
CA GLU A 157 1.86 4.75 -17.59
C GLU A 157 0.64 3.91 -17.23
N ASN A 158 0.61 3.33 -16.03
CA ASN A 158 -0.46 2.42 -15.63
C ASN A 158 -1.30 2.94 -14.48
N PHE A 159 -2.58 2.59 -14.47
CA PHE A 159 -3.48 2.88 -13.35
C PHE A 159 -3.03 2.12 -12.10
N ARG A 160 -3.31 2.70 -10.92
CA ARG A 160 -3.03 2.02 -9.65
C ARG A 160 -3.94 2.52 -8.54
N TYR A 161 -4.59 1.60 -7.81
CA TYR A 161 -5.01 1.89 -6.44
C TYR A 161 -3.79 1.94 -5.53
N ASP A 162 -3.74 2.95 -4.68
CA ASP A 162 -2.65 3.16 -3.74
C ASP A 162 -3.19 3.05 -2.31
N ILE A 163 -2.70 3.89 -1.41
CA ILE A 163 -3.06 3.92 0.01
C ILE A 163 -4.57 3.82 0.19
N ILE A 164 -4.99 2.89 1.05
CA ILE A 164 -6.28 2.91 1.72
C ILE A 164 -6.09 3.36 3.17
N SER A 165 -6.96 4.21 3.68
CA SER A 165 -6.89 4.72 5.06
C SER A 165 -8.28 4.81 5.66
N PHE A 166 -8.39 4.49 6.95
CA PHE A 166 -9.61 4.69 7.72
C PHE A 166 -9.57 6.05 8.43
N ASP A 167 -10.67 6.79 8.34
CA ASP A 167 -10.88 8.03 9.09
C ASP A 167 -11.72 7.75 10.35
N PRO A 168 -11.11 7.75 11.55
CA PRO A 168 -11.83 7.50 12.79
C PRO A 168 -12.74 8.67 13.21
N PHE A 169 -12.50 9.89 12.72
CA PHE A 169 -13.28 11.08 13.06
C PHE A 169 -14.59 11.13 12.27
N ARG A 170 -14.56 10.71 11.01
CA ARG A 170 -15.73 10.70 10.09
C ARG A 170 -16.32 9.32 9.84
N LYS A 171 -15.66 8.26 10.28
CA LYS A 171 -16.06 6.85 10.07
C LYS A 171 -16.22 6.48 8.60
N GLN A 172 -15.23 6.85 7.80
CA GLN A 172 -15.19 6.62 6.36
C GLN A 172 -13.80 6.14 5.94
N TYR A 173 -13.67 5.64 4.71
CA TYR A 173 -12.38 5.24 4.15
C TYR A 173 -12.01 6.13 2.98
N TYR A 174 -10.70 6.32 2.81
CA TYR A 174 -10.11 6.99 1.67
C TYR A 174 -9.27 5.99 0.91
N ARG A 175 -9.54 5.84 -0.39
CA ARG A 175 -8.72 5.03 -1.30
C ARG A 175 -8.15 5.94 -2.38
N VAL A 176 -6.83 6.02 -2.45
CA VAL A 176 -6.13 6.82 -3.46
C VAL A 176 -6.11 6.07 -4.78
N CYS A 177 -6.42 6.77 -5.86
CA CYS A 177 -6.42 6.24 -7.23
C CYS A 177 -5.44 7.06 -8.06
N LEU A 178 -4.38 6.42 -8.53
CA LEU A 178 -3.40 7.03 -9.42
C LEU A 178 -3.80 6.74 -10.86
N HIS A 179 -4.00 7.80 -11.63
CA HIS A 179 -4.40 7.71 -13.03
C HIS A 179 -3.16 7.42 -13.89
N LYS A 180 -3.38 6.85 -15.07
CA LYS A 180 -2.32 6.75 -16.06
C LYS A 180 -1.97 8.12 -16.65
N THR A 181 -0.71 8.28 -17.01
CA THR A 181 -0.21 9.42 -17.80
C THR A 181 0.97 8.95 -18.63
N ASN A 182 1.33 9.65 -19.70
CA ASN A 182 2.49 9.26 -20.50
C ASN A 182 3.78 9.37 -19.68
N TYR A 183 4.73 8.46 -19.88
CA TYR A 183 6.06 8.61 -19.28
C TYR A 183 6.80 9.80 -19.90
N GLU A 184 6.75 9.93 -21.22
CA GLU A 184 7.28 11.07 -21.96
C GLU A 184 6.14 11.89 -22.58
N ASN A 185 6.10 13.18 -22.27
CA ASN A 185 5.11 14.11 -22.83
C ASN A 185 5.52 14.54 -24.25
N SER A 186 4.57 15.05 -25.03
CA SER A 186 4.82 15.52 -26.41
C SER A 186 5.86 16.64 -26.52
N ASN A 187 6.14 17.35 -25.44
CA ASN A 187 7.16 18.39 -25.35
C ASN A 187 8.53 17.87 -24.90
N GLY A 188 8.72 16.54 -24.81
CA GLY A 188 9.96 15.89 -24.39
C GLY A 188 10.21 15.86 -22.88
N THR A 189 9.28 16.35 -22.07
CA THR A 189 9.40 16.26 -20.60
C THR A 189 9.02 14.87 -20.09
N ILE A 190 9.74 14.37 -19.09
CA ILE A 190 9.49 13.05 -18.48
C ILE A 190 8.66 13.24 -17.21
N ASN A 191 7.49 12.60 -17.13
CA ASN A 191 6.72 12.50 -15.89
C ASN A 191 7.34 11.42 -14.99
N LYS A 192 7.46 11.71 -13.70
CA LYS A 192 7.81 10.75 -12.66
C LYS A 192 6.55 10.17 -12.01
N PHE A 193 6.71 9.13 -11.21
CA PHE A 193 5.62 8.53 -10.44
C PHE A 193 4.84 9.57 -9.63
N VAL A 194 5.53 10.53 -9.01
CA VAL A 194 4.92 11.60 -8.21
C VAL A 194 4.16 12.64 -9.03
N ASP A 195 4.37 12.70 -10.36
CA ASP A 195 3.66 13.62 -11.26
C ASP A 195 2.32 13.05 -11.75
N LYS A 196 1.99 11.80 -11.38
CA LYS A 196 0.74 11.15 -11.81
C LYS A 196 -0.48 11.95 -11.31
N PRO A 197 -1.48 12.19 -12.19
CA PRO A 197 -2.78 12.65 -11.74
C PRO A 197 -3.39 11.62 -10.79
N PHE A 198 -4.15 12.09 -9.81
CA PHE A 198 -4.78 11.20 -8.85
C PHE A 198 -6.16 11.71 -8.41
N SER A 199 -6.96 10.77 -7.92
CA SER A 199 -8.21 11.03 -7.22
C SER A 199 -8.22 10.34 -5.86
N ILE A 200 -9.13 10.76 -5.00
CA ILE A 200 -9.44 10.07 -3.74
C ILE A 200 -10.90 9.64 -3.78
N MET A 201 -11.10 8.33 -3.64
CA MET A 201 -12.41 7.74 -3.41
C MET A 201 -12.73 7.85 -1.92
N VAL A 202 -13.91 8.39 -1.60
CA VAL A 202 -14.45 8.48 -0.25
C VAL A 202 -15.53 7.42 -0.11
N LEU A 203 -15.34 6.47 0.82
CA LEU A 203 -16.21 5.32 1.02
C LEU A 203 -16.85 5.38 2.40
N ASP A 204 -18.13 5.05 2.52
CA ASP A 204 -18.78 4.95 3.83
C ASP A 204 -18.27 3.73 4.64
N GLU A 205 -18.77 3.56 5.86
CA GLU A 205 -18.38 2.46 6.77
C GLU A 205 -18.73 1.04 6.23
N LYS A 206 -19.62 0.98 5.22
CA LYS A 206 -20.03 -0.22 4.48
C LYS A 206 -19.35 -0.33 3.11
N PHE A 207 -18.37 0.53 2.83
CA PHE A 207 -17.59 0.60 1.59
C PHE A 207 -18.39 1.01 0.34
N ASN A 208 -19.54 1.67 0.51
CA ASN A 208 -20.22 2.31 -0.62
C ASN A 208 -19.45 3.57 -1.02
N LEU A 209 -19.24 3.77 -2.33
CA LEU A 209 -18.63 4.98 -2.85
C LEU A 209 -19.56 6.19 -2.65
N ILE A 210 -19.15 7.14 -1.80
CA ILE A 210 -19.86 8.41 -1.59
C ILE A 210 -19.53 9.38 -2.72
N LYS A 211 -18.23 9.55 -2.99
CA LYS A 211 -17.70 10.44 -4.04
C LYS A 211 -16.27 10.06 -4.41
N GLU A 212 -15.85 10.49 -5.60
CA GLU A 212 -14.46 10.42 -6.04
C GLU A 212 -14.00 11.82 -6.45
N VAL A 213 -12.97 12.35 -5.80
CA VAL A 213 -12.51 13.73 -5.98
C VAL A 213 -11.17 13.71 -6.71
N VAL A 214 -11.10 14.36 -7.88
CA VAL A 214 -9.85 14.54 -8.63
C VAL A 214 -9.07 15.72 -8.05
N PHE A 215 -7.78 15.51 -7.79
CA PHE A 215 -6.90 16.56 -7.28
C PHE A 215 -6.13 17.26 -8.41
N PRO A 216 -5.90 18.58 -8.30
CA PRO A 216 -5.08 19.31 -9.26
C PRO A 216 -3.66 18.74 -9.39
N LYS A 217 -3.18 18.59 -10.63
CA LYS A 217 -1.81 18.11 -10.90
C LYS A 217 -0.78 19.06 -10.28
N ALA A 218 0.28 18.47 -9.70
CA ALA A 218 1.44 19.17 -9.16
C ALA A 218 1.19 20.15 -7.99
N GLU A 219 -0.01 20.14 -7.38
CA GLU A 219 -0.30 20.91 -6.17
C GLU A 219 -0.14 20.09 -4.88
N PHE A 220 -0.45 18.80 -4.95
CA PHE A 220 -0.51 17.90 -3.80
C PHE A 220 0.34 16.66 -4.03
N ASP A 221 1.08 16.26 -3.00
CA ASP A 221 1.87 15.04 -3.00
C ASP A 221 1.03 13.88 -2.44
N PHE A 222 0.49 13.04 -3.33
CA PHE A 222 -0.30 11.86 -2.93
C PHE A 222 0.51 10.83 -2.13
N THR A 223 1.84 10.96 -2.10
CA THR A 223 2.70 10.09 -1.30
C THR A 223 2.71 10.44 0.19
N LYS A 224 2.14 11.60 0.56
CA LYS A 224 2.15 12.13 1.93
C LYS A 224 0.75 12.62 2.31
N ILE A 225 -0.16 11.67 2.48
CA ILE A 225 -1.54 11.89 2.90
C ILE A 225 -1.71 11.37 4.33
N PHE A 226 -2.32 12.18 5.19
CA PHE A 226 -2.62 11.83 6.56
C PHE A 226 -4.05 12.18 6.90
N VAL A 227 -4.75 11.27 7.58
CA VAL A 227 -6.03 11.60 8.20
C VAL A 227 -5.77 12.43 9.45
N VAL A 228 -6.40 13.59 9.53
CA VAL A 228 -6.42 14.46 10.72
C VAL A 228 -7.86 14.78 11.10
N LYS A 229 -8.05 15.36 12.28
CA LYS A 229 -9.39 15.67 12.79
C LYS A 229 -10.14 16.60 11.84
N GLU A 230 -9.43 17.57 11.26
CA GLU A 230 -9.96 18.60 10.35
C GLU A 230 -10.24 18.06 8.95
N GLY A 231 -9.62 16.96 8.52
CA GLY A 231 -9.83 16.39 7.19
C GLY A 231 -8.68 15.52 6.71
N LEU A 232 -8.38 15.61 5.42
CA LEU A 232 -7.20 14.99 4.83
C LEU A 232 -6.08 16.01 4.70
N MET A 233 -4.98 15.80 5.41
CA MET A 233 -3.78 16.63 5.32
C MET A 233 -2.87 16.09 4.21
N PHE A 234 -2.42 17.00 3.34
CA PHE A 234 -1.51 16.73 2.23
C PHE A 234 -0.25 17.56 2.38
N SER A 235 0.90 16.98 2.02
CA SER A 235 2.07 17.79 1.70
C SER A 235 1.84 18.57 0.40
N LYS A 236 2.07 19.88 0.44
CA LYS A 236 2.16 20.75 -0.75
C LYS A 236 3.58 20.86 -1.29
N SER A 237 4.57 20.40 -0.51
CA SER A 237 5.96 20.34 -0.95
C SER A 237 6.08 19.24 -2.02
N HIS A 238 6.09 19.64 -3.28
CA HIS A 238 6.39 18.72 -4.37
C HIS A 238 7.82 18.19 -4.18
N PRO A 239 8.08 16.86 -4.21
CA PRO A 239 9.39 16.30 -3.89
C PRO A 239 10.56 16.86 -4.72
N MET A 240 10.26 17.42 -5.90
CA MET A 240 11.23 17.99 -6.83
C MET A 240 11.42 19.52 -6.70
N LYS A 241 10.73 20.19 -5.77
CA LYS A 241 10.90 21.63 -5.53
C LYS A 241 11.68 21.85 -4.23
N ASN A 242 12.78 22.59 -4.30
CA ASN A 242 13.50 23.07 -3.12
C ASN A 242 12.68 24.18 -2.45
N ASP A 243 11.73 23.79 -1.61
CA ASP A 243 11.06 24.71 -0.70
C ASP A 243 11.86 24.84 0.60
N GLU A 244 12.07 26.07 1.08
CA GLU A 244 12.67 26.34 2.40
C GLU A 244 11.75 25.91 3.55
N PHE A 245 10.46 25.72 3.27
CA PHE A 245 9.42 25.40 4.25
C PHE A 245 8.64 24.14 3.86
N ILE A 246 8.36 23.30 4.84
CA ILE A 246 7.42 22.19 4.68
C ILE A 246 6.00 22.78 4.68
N LYS A 247 5.28 22.59 3.58
CA LYS A 247 3.94 23.18 3.39
C LYS A 247 2.90 22.07 3.42
N PHE A 248 1.80 22.29 4.13
CA PHE A 248 0.67 21.38 4.16
C PHE A 248 -0.62 22.11 3.81
N ALA A 249 -1.59 21.37 3.30
CA ALA A 249 -2.98 21.81 3.18
C ALA A 249 -3.89 20.74 3.76
N VAL A 250 -4.99 21.18 4.36
CA VAL A 250 -6.06 20.30 4.81
C VAL A 250 -7.21 20.44 3.83
N TYR A 251 -7.61 19.32 3.25
CA TYR A 251 -8.83 19.21 2.48
C TYR A 251 -9.97 18.80 3.42
N GLU A 252 -10.90 19.73 3.63
CA GLU A 252 -12.15 19.46 4.34
C GLU A 252 -13.10 18.73 3.39
N LEU A 253 -13.69 17.64 3.88
CA LEU A 253 -14.48 16.70 3.09
C LEU A 253 -15.97 16.80 3.33
#